data_AF-A0A832CQ27-F1
#
_entry.id   AF-A0A832CQ27-F1
#
_cell.length_a   1.000
_cell.length_b   1.000
_cell.length_c   1.000
_cell.angle_alpha   90.00
_cell.angle_beta   90.00
_cell.angle_gamma   90.00
#
_symmetry.space_group_name_H-M   'P 1'
#
loop_
_entity.id
_entity.type
_entity.pdbx_description
1 polymer ?
#
loop_
_entity_poly.entity_id
_entity_poly.type
_entity_poly.pdbx_seq_one_letter_code
_entity_poly.pdbx_strand_id
1 'polypeptide(L)'
;AGVTEPCLVPVVDPAAVRAAQHAGILGRIALRLGHQVDPQWGEPVEVTGVVRRLGDGRFRYTGGIFAGTWGEMGPTAVLEVGSIRILIASGGTYDYADEQYRSVGLDPRQARFVVVKNPMNYRFAYDGVARAAFVLDTPGPTPPTTRRLPYRRLTRPCFPLDEDMPEITPHVMA
;
A
#
# COMPACT_ATOMS: atom_id res chain seq x y z
N ALA A 1 -13.99 2.27 -17.45
CA ALA A 1 -14.00 3.74 -17.53
C ALA A 1 -15.31 4.23 -16.89
N GLY A 2 -15.27 5.17 -15.93
CA GLY A 2 -16.49 5.69 -15.29
C GLY A 2 -16.45 5.97 -13.78
N VAL A 3 -15.30 5.83 -13.11
CA VAL A 3 -15.19 6.19 -11.69
C VAL A 3 -14.78 7.66 -11.59
N THR A 4 -15.71 8.49 -11.10
CA THR A 4 -15.51 9.94 -10.93
C THR A 4 -15.10 10.30 -9.51
N GLU A 5 -15.50 9.50 -8.54
CA GLU A 5 -15.15 9.69 -7.14
C GLU A 5 -13.68 9.33 -6.89
N PRO A 6 -13.03 9.95 -5.87
CA PRO A 6 -11.63 9.71 -5.60
C PRO A 6 -11.29 8.23 -5.39
N CYS A 7 -10.14 7.80 -5.90
CA CYS A 7 -9.54 6.49 -5.59
C CYS A 7 -8.18 6.72 -4.94
N LEU A 8 -7.90 6.08 -3.81
CA LEU A 8 -6.68 6.32 -3.04
C LEU A 8 -5.70 5.16 -3.22
N VAL A 9 -4.43 5.49 -3.51
CA VAL A 9 -3.36 4.50 -3.68
C VAL A 9 -2.10 4.96 -2.96
N PRO A 10 -1.49 4.14 -2.09
CA PRO A 10 -0.21 4.47 -1.48
C PRO A 10 0.93 3.80 -2.27
N VAL A 11 2.02 4.53 -2.48
CA VAL A 11 3.22 4.04 -3.15
C VAL A 11 4.46 4.58 -2.43
N VAL A 12 5.45 3.72 -2.20
CA VAL A 12 6.78 4.15 -1.74
C VAL A 12 7.68 4.33 -2.95
N ASP A 13 8.07 5.57 -3.22
CA ASP A 13 8.95 5.94 -4.33
C ASP A 13 9.68 7.26 -4.02
N PRO A 14 10.89 7.19 -3.42
CA PRO A 14 11.65 8.38 -3.07
C PRO A 14 12.00 9.27 -4.26
N ALA A 15 12.18 8.69 -5.45
CA ALA A 15 12.52 9.45 -6.65
C ALA A 15 11.31 10.27 -7.14
N ALA A 16 10.13 9.66 -7.12
CA ALA A 16 8.88 10.36 -7.47
C ALA A 16 8.54 11.47 -6.47
N VAL A 17 8.81 11.30 -5.17
CA VAL A 17 8.66 12.39 -4.19
C VAL A 17 9.57 13.57 -4.52
N ARG A 18 10.85 13.34 -4.83
CA ARG A 18 11.79 14.41 -5.21
C ARG A 18 11.34 15.14 -6.47
N ALA A 19 10.85 14.40 -7.48
CA ALA A 19 10.30 15.00 -8.69
C ALA A 19 9.08 15.89 -8.40
N ALA A 20 8.17 15.43 -7.53
CA ALA A 20 7.02 16.22 -7.11
C ALA A 20 7.41 17.47 -6.30
N GLN A 21 8.42 17.37 -5.43
CA GLN A 21 8.96 18.52 -4.69
C GLN A 21 9.58 19.56 -5.63
N HIS A 22 10.32 19.12 -6.64
CA HIS A 22 10.92 20.01 -7.64
C HIS A 22 9.86 20.74 -8.47
N ALA A 23 8.81 20.03 -8.88
CA ALA A 23 7.71 20.63 -9.63
C ALA A 23 6.82 21.57 -8.79
N GLY A 24 6.75 21.34 -7.48
CA GLY A 24 5.94 22.13 -6.56
C GLY A 24 4.44 21.80 -6.64
N ILE A 25 3.67 22.33 -5.69
CA ILE A 25 2.21 22.20 -5.66
C ILE A 25 1.61 22.87 -6.92
N LEU A 26 0.60 22.23 -7.51
CA LEU A 26 0.01 22.51 -8.81
C LEU A 26 0.91 22.23 -10.03
N GLY A 27 2.17 21.82 -9.81
CA GLY A 27 3.06 21.38 -10.88
C GLY A 27 2.52 20.12 -11.57
N ARG A 28 2.52 20.13 -12.90
CA ARG A 28 2.19 18.95 -13.71
C ARG A 28 3.47 18.16 -14.01
N ILE A 29 3.48 16.89 -13.66
CA ILE A 29 4.64 16.00 -13.84
C ILE A 29 4.25 14.72 -14.57
N ALA A 30 5.18 14.23 -15.39
CA ALA A 30 5.14 12.89 -15.97
C ALA A 30 6.31 12.09 -15.40
N LEU A 31 6.04 10.90 -14.86
CA LEU A 31 7.06 10.07 -14.22
C LEU A 31 6.74 8.57 -14.32
N ARG A 32 7.76 7.75 -14.11
CA ARG A 32 7.65 6.29 -13.93
C ARG A 32 7.52 5.99 -12.43
N LEU A 33 6.38 5.46 -12.00
CA LEU A 33 6.00 5.32 -10.59
C LEU A 33 6.01 3.87 -10.11
N GLY A 34 6.56 3.65 -8.92
CA GLY A 34 6.50 2.35 -8.23
C GLY A 34 7.54 1.36 -8.75
N HIS A 35 7.68 0.22 -8.05
CA HIS A 35 8.68 -0.83 -8.32
C HIS A 35 10.17 -0.42 -8.30
N GLN A 36 10.48 0.88 -8.14
CA GLN A 36 11.87 1.37 -8.06
C GLN A 36 12.66 0.82 -6.85
N VAL A 37 11.97 0.60 -5.72
CA VAL A 37 12.60 0.09 -4.49
C VAL A 37 12.91 -1.40 -4.60
N ASP A 38 12.05 -2.16 -5.26
CA ASP A 38 12.21 -3.60 -5.44
C ASP A 38 11.72 -4.02 -6.84
N PRO A 39 12.60 -3.87 -7.86
CA PRO A 39 12.22 -4.08 -9.26
C PRO A 39 11.97 -5.55 -9.62
N GLN A 40 12.32 -6.50 -8.74
CA GLN A 40 12.07 -7.93 -9.01
C GLN A 40 10.57 -8.26 -9.10
N TRP A 41 9.70 -7.38 -8.57
CA TRP A 41 8.26 -7.61 -8.51
C TRP A 41 7.45 -6.93 -9.61
N GLY A 42 8.09 -6.21 -10.52
CA GLY A 42 7.39 -5.58 -11.63
C GLY A 42 8.09 -4.34 -12.16
N GLU A 43 7.43 -3.69 -13.11
CA GLU A 43 7.93 -2.49 -13.78
C GLU A 43 7.18 -1.24 -13.31
N PRO A 44 7.87 -0.10 -13.16
CA PRO A 44 7.22 1.18 -12.92
C PRO A 44 6.18 1.53 -13.99
N VAL A 45 5.06 2.11 -13.57
CA VAL A 45 3.99 2.57 -14.48
C VAL A 45 4.18 4.04 -14.87
N GLU A 46 3.92 4.39 -16.13
CA GLU A 46 3.94 5.78 -16.58
C GLU A 46 2.68 6.50 -16.10
N VAL A 47 2.87 7.61 -15.39
CA VAL A 47 1.78 8.45 -14.89
C VAL A 47 2.05 9.91 -15.23
N THR A 48 0.99 10.63 -15.62
CA THR A 48 1.02 12.09 -15.74
C THR A 48 -0.04 12.69 -14.85
N GLY A 49 0.36 13.56 -13.92
CA GLY A 49 -0.54 14.08 -12.90
C GLY A 49 -0.17 15.48 -12.42
N VAL A 50 -0.98 15.99 -11.50
CA VAL A 50 -0.78 17.29 -10.85
C VAL A 50 -0.44 17.06 -9.38
N VAL A 51 0.64 17.68 -8.90
CA VAL A 51 1.00 17.64 -7.48
C VAL A 51 -0.03 18.46 -6.70
N ARG A 52 -0.79 17.82 -5.82
CA ARG A 52 -1.82 18.49 -5.00
C ARG A 52 -1.34 18.86 -3.62
N ARG A 53 -0.38 18.11 -3.08
CA ARG A 53 0.17 18.35 -1.76
C ARG A 53 1.61 17.85 -1.69
N LEU A 54 2.40 18.52 -0.87
CA LEU A 54 3.69 18.06 -0.37
C LEU A 54 3.61 18.03 1.17
N GLY A 55 4.25 17.07 1.81
CA GLY A 55 4.23 16.89 3.25
C GLY A 55 5.53 16.31 3.80
N ASP A 56 5.72 16.40 5.12
CA ASP A 56 6.86 15.82 5.84
C ASP A 56 6.64 14.33 6.20
N GLY A 57 5.42 13.83 5.97
CA GLY A 57 5.02 12.43 6.19
C GLY A 57 4.90 12.02 7.65
N ARG A 58 4.79 12.98 8.58
CA ARG A 58 4.59 12.68 10.01
C ARG A 58 3.12 12.41 10.32
N PHE A 59 2.86 11.35 11.07
CA PHE A 59 1.51 11.01 11.53
C PHE A 59 1.55 10.32 12.90
N ARG A 60 0.40 10.25 13.58
CA ARG A 60 0.25 9.52 14.84
C ARG A 60 -0.58 8.27 14.61
N TYR A 61 -0.09 7.14 15.07
CA TYR A 61 -0.89 5.91 15.11
C TYR A 61 -2.03 6.05 16.12
N THR A 62 -3.21 5.58 15.71
CA THR A 62 -4.45 5.72 16.50
C THR A 62 -4.78 4.50 17.35
N GLY A 63 -4.13 3.36 17.13
CA GLY A 63 -4.41 2.15 17.88
C GLY A 63 -3.32 1.09 17.82
N GLY A 64 -3.64 -0.08 18.38
CA GLY A 64 -2.73 -1.22 18.45
C GLY A 64 -1.55 -0.97 19.38
N ILE A 65 -0.48 -1.75 19.21
CA ILE A 65 0.75 -1.63 20.01
C ILE A 65 1.49 -0.31 19.77
N PHE A 66 1.15 0.42 18.71
CA PHE A 66 1.74 1.70 18.34
C PHE A 66 0.88 2.90 18.76
N ALA A 67 -0.26 2.69 19.45
CA ALA A 67 -1.20 3.75 19.79
C ALA A 67 -0.51 4.97 20.43
N GLY A 68 -0.75 6.14 19.84
CA GLY A 68 -0.18 7.39 20.32
C GLY A 68 1.29 7.58 19.98
N THR A 69 1.97 6.67 19.28
CA THR A 69 3.36 6.88 18.82
C THR A 69 3.42 7.62 17.47
N TRP A 70 4.57 8.22 17.15
CA TRP A 70 4.80 8.84 15.85
C TRP A 70 5.21 7.79 14.81
N GLY A 71 4.63 7.88 13.62
CA GLY A 71 5.10 7.25 12.40
C GLY A 71 5.62 8.30 11.41
N GLU A 72 6.57 7.91 10.57
CA GLU A 72 7.22 8.79 9.61
C GLU A 72 7.37 8.10 8.24
N MET A 73 6.66 8.60 7.24
CA MET A 73 6.84 8.21 5.82
C MET A 73 8.02 8.94 5.15
N GLY A 74 8.66 9.86 5.87
CA GLY A 74 9.55 10.89 5.33
C GLY A 74 8.81 11.83 4.36
N PRO A 75 9.52 12.62 3.54
CA PRO A 75 8.91 13.46 2.52
C PRO A 75 7.84 12.72 1.71
N THR A 76 6.70 13.36 1.54
CA THR A 76 5.52 12.80 0.85
C THR A 76 4.95 13.78 -0.16
N ALA A 77 4.26 13.24 -1.16
CA ALA A 77 3.51 14.00 -2.14
C ALA A 77 2.16 13.33 -2.42
N VAL A 78 1.14 14.14 -2.71
CA VAL A 78 -0.12 13.64 -3.29
C VAL A 78 -0.14 14.00 -4.76
N LEU A 79 -0.08 13.00 -5.63
CA LEU A 79 -0.20 13.17 -7.07
C LEU A 79 -1.63 12.84 -7.52
N GLU A 80 -2.25 13.77 -8.23
CA GLU A 80 -3.58 13.60 -8.81
C GLU A 80 -3.48 13.16 -10.27
N VAL A 81 -4.08 12.01 -10.59
CA VAL A 81 -4.18 11.46 -11.96
C VAL A 81 -5.65 11.12 -12.21
N GLY A 82 -6.39 12.04 -12.84
CA GLY A 82 -7.84 11.91 -12.99
C GLY A 82 -8.54 11.80 -11.63
N SER A 83 -9.32 10.73 -11.41
CA SER A 83 -9.95 10.43 -10.10
C SER A 83 -9.00 9.78 -9.10
N ILE A 84 -7.78 9.39 -9.49
CA ILE A 84 -6.82 8.74 -8.58
C ILE A 84 -6.06 9.80 -7.78
N ARG A 85 -5.91 9.60 -6.48
CA ARG A 85 -5.02 10.33 -5.58
C ARG A 85 -3.97 9.36 -5.07
N ILE A 86 -2.75 9.56 -5.54
CA ILE A 86 -1.61 8.72 -5.19
C ILE A 86 -0.86 9.39 -4.05
N LEU A 87 -0.87 8.78 -2.87
CA LEU A 87 0.04 9.13 -1.78
C LEU A 87 1.40 8.50 -2.08
N ILE A 88 2.36 9.33 -2.47
CA ILE A 88 3.74 8.93 -2.72
C ILE A 88 4.55 9.25 -1.47
N ALA A 89 5.19 8.24 -0.89
CA ALA A 89 6.04 8.36 0.28
C ALA A 89 7.51 8.05 -0.05
N SER A 90 8.44 8.67 0.67
CA SER A 90 9.86 8.33 0.58
C SER A 90 10.26 7.09 1.37
N GLY A 91 9.45 6.68 2.35
CA GLY A 91 9.70 5.53 3.20
C GLY A 91 8.42 4.72 3.46
N GLY A 92 8.60 3.40 3.60
CA GLY A 92 7.52 2.51 4.03
C GLY A 92 7.24 2.66 5.52
N THR A 93 5.98 2.52 5.90
CA THR A 93 5.54 2.49 7.30
C THR A 93 4.55 1.35 7.49
N TYR A 94 4.28 1.00 8.74
CA TYR A 94 3.23 0.05 9.05
C TYR A 94 1.86 0.69 8.80
N ASP A 95 1.04 0.07 7.97
CA ASP A 95 -0.30 0.55 7.61
C ASP A 95 -1.31 0.02 8.63
N TYR A 96 -1.47 0.70 9.77
CA TYR A 96 -2.35 0.23 10.86
C TYR A 96 -3.82 0.54 10.59
N ALA A 97 -4.15 1.80 10.30
CA ALA A 97 -5.49 2.23 9.95
C ALA A 97 -5.48 3.13 8.69
N ASP A 98 -5.91 4.39 8.79
CA ASP A 98 -5.96 5.36 7.69
C ASP A 98 -5.05 6.58 7.89
N GLU A 99 -4.14 6.50 8.86
CA GLU A 99 -3.41 7.67 9.37
C GLU A 99 -2.50 8.31 8.32
N GLN A 100 -1.88 7.49 7.48
CA GLN A 100 -1.07 7.95 6.36
C GLN A 100 -1.89 8.82 5.40
N TYR A 101 -3.11 8.40 5.04
CA TYR A 101 -3.99 9.19 4.18
C TYR A 101 -4.44 10.48 4.86
N ARG A 102 -4.89 10.40 6.12
CA ARG A 102 -5.35 11.58 6.87
C ARG A 102 -4.26 12.62 7.06
N SER A 103 -3.00 12.20 7.26
CA SER A 103 -1.87 13.13 7.42
C SER A 103 -1.63 14.00 6.18
N VAL A 104 -2.04 13.54 5.00
CA VAL A 104 -1.98 14.30 3.74
C VAL A 104 -3.36 14.84 3.30
N GLY A 105 -4.33 14.88 4.22
CA GLY A 105 -5.67 15.42 3.97
C GLY A 105 -6.51 14.60 2.99
N LEU A 106 -6.20 13.32 2.80
CA LEU A 106 -7.05 12.39 2.07
C LEU A 106 -7.99 11.68 3.06
N ASP A 107 -9.27 11.62 2.72
CA ASP A 107 -10.29 10.92 3.51
C ASP A 107 -10.75 9.66 2.77
N PRO A 108 -10.38 8.45 3.24
CA PRO A 108 -10.82 7.20 2.64
C PRO A 108 -12.33 7.00 2.61
N ARG A 109 -13.10 7.68 3.47
CA ARG A 109 -14.58 7.59 3.50
C ARG A 109 -15.24 8.26 2.31
N GLN A 110 -14.52 9.16 1.64
CA GLN A 110 -14.97 9.85 0.43
C GLN A 110 -14.50 9.14 -0.84
N ALA A 111 -13.74 8.06 -0.71
CA ALA A 111 -13.15 7.35 -1.84
C ALA A 111 -14.04 6.21 -2.32
N ARG A 112 -14.07 5.99 -3.63
CA ARG A 112 -14.70 4.80 -4.23
C ARG A 112 -13.91 3.53 -3.94
N PHE A 113 -12.59 3.64 -4.02
CA PHE A 113 -11.65 2.57 -3.80
C PHE A 113 -10.46 3.08 -3.00
N VAL A 114 -9.95 2.24 -2.11
CA VAL A 114 -8.76 2.50 -1.30
C VAL A 114 -7.88 1.27 -1.42
N VAL A 115 -6.64 1.45 -1.88
CA VAL A 115 -5.64 0.39 -1.80
C VAL A 115 -5.05 0.41 -0.39
N VAL A 116 -5.08 -0.75 0.24
CA VAL A 116 -4.56 -0.97 1.59
C VAL A 116 -3.40 -1.96 1.50
N LYS A 117 -2.28 -1.66 2.17
CA LYS A 117 -1.04 -2.47 2.10
C LYS A 117 -0.81 -3.27 3.39
N ASN A 118 -1.87 -3.51 4.15
CA ASN A 118 -1.90 -4.42 5.29
C ASN A 118 -3.10 -5.37 5.23
N PRO A 119 -2.90 -6.66 4.91
CA PRO A 119 -4.00 -7.63 4.81
C PRO A 119 -4.55 -8.10 6.16
N MET A 120 -3.86 -7.84 7.29
CA MET A 120 -4.27 -8.35 8.60
C MET A 120 -5.26 -7.41 9.31
N ASN A 121 -4.97 -6.11 9.32
CA ASN A 121 -5.63 -5.16 10.22
C ASN A 121 -6.46 -4.07 9.52
N TYR A 122 -6.58 -4.13 8.19
CA TYR A 122 -7.37 -3.13 7.43
C TYR A 122 -8.79 -2.96 7.95
N ARG A 123 -9.38 -4.03 8.51
CA ARG A 123 -10.72 -4.04 9.10
C ARG A 123 -10.90 -3.00 10.20
N PHE A 124 -9.85 -2.69 10.98
CA PHE A 124 -9.92 -1.65 12.01
C PHE A 124 -10.21 -0.26 11.44
N ALA A 125 -9.69 0.04 10.25
CA ALA A 125 -9.98 1.32 9.57
C ALA A 125 -11.28 1.29 8.78
N TYR A 126 -11.61 0.14 8.17
CA TYR A 126 -12.56 0.13 7.07
C TYR A 126 -13.84 -0.69 7.31
N ASP A 127 -13.99 -1.48 8.37
CA ASP A 127 -15.20 -2.32 8.55
C ASP A 127 -16.51 -1.52 8.64
N GLY A 128 -16.48 -0.29 9.16
CA GLY A 128 -17.65 0.60 9.21
C GLY A 128 -17.89 1.44 7.96
N VAL A 129 -17.01 1.35 6.95
CA VAL A 129 -16.97 2.26 5.79
C VAL A 129 -16.97 1.49 4.47
N ALA A 130 -16.23 0.38 4.40
CA ALA A 130 -16.08 -0.44 3.21
C ALA A 130 -17.28 -1.35 3.02
N ARG A 131 -17.86 -1.30 1.83
CA ARG A 131 -18.92 -2.23 1.39
C ARG A 131 -18.40 -3.64 1.11
N ALA A 132 -17.14 -3.74 0.68
CA ALA A 132 -16.49 -4.99 0.32
C ALA A 132 -14.98 -4.84 0.44
N ALA A 133 -14.30 -5.96 0.67
CA ALA A 133 -12.86 -6.06 0.65
C ALA A 133 -12.44 -7.11 -0.39
N PHE A 134 -11.46 -6.77 -1.23
CA PHE A 134 -10.92 -7.65 -2.25
C PHE A 134 -9.45 -7.89 -1.96
N VAL A 135 -9.08 -9.15 -1.74
CA VAL A 135 -7.67 -9.55 -1.63
C VAL A 135 -7.13 -9.72 -3.04
N LEU A 136 -6.12 -8.92 -3.39
CA LEU A 136 -5.50 -8.95 -4.72
C LEU A 136 -4.22 -9.78 -4.67
N ASP A 137 -4.16 -10.83 -5.48
CA ASP A 137 -2.95 -11.62 -5.70
C ASP A 137 -2.06 -10.93 -6.74
N THR A 138 -1.46 -9.79 -6.34
CA THR A 138 -0.55 -9.01 -7.18
C THR A 138 0.91 -9.40 -6.93
N PRO A 139 1.79 -9.32 -7.94
CA PRO A 139 3.23 -9.50 -7.74
C PRO A 139 3.78 -8.63 -6.59
N GLY A 140 4.54 -9.22 -5.69
CA GLY A 140 5.12 -8.53 -4.54
C GLY A 140 5.73 -9.50 -3.51
N PRO A 141 6.51 -8.97 -2.56
CA PRO A 141 7.21 -9.78 -1.56
C PRO A 141 6.26 -10.38 -0.49
N THR A 142 5.00 -9.93 -0.45
CA THR A 142 4.00 -10.33 0.53
C THR A 142 2.71 -10.82 -0.15
N PRO A 143 2.77 -11.93 -0.91
CA PRO A 143 1.59 -12.45 -1.58
C PRO A 143 0.56 -12.97 -0.56
N PRO A 144 -0.74 -12.99 -0.91
CA PRO A 144 -1.78 -13.57 -0.05
C PRO A 144 -1.65 -15.10 0.09
N THR A 145 -0.86 -15.74 -0.77
CA THR A 145 -0.54 -17.16 -0.69
C THR A 145 0.96 -17.41 -0.72
N THR A 146 1.43 -18.27 0.18
CA THR A 146 2.82 -18.68 0.27
C THR A 146 3.17 -19.84 -0.66
N ARG A 147 2.18 -20.49 -1.29
CA ARG A 147 2.35 -21.72 -2.09
C ARG A 147 3.36 -21.60 -3.24
N ARG A 148 3.57 -20.40 -3.76
CA ARG A 148 4.39 -20.13 -4.95
C ARG A 148 5.71 -19.44 -4.63
N LEU A 149 6.02 -19.24 -3.35
CA LEU A 149 7.26 -18.59 -2.95
C LEU A 149 8.46 -19.53 -3.16
N PRO A 150 9.62 -19.02 -3.61
CA PRO A 150 10.79 -19.84 -3.97
C PRO A 150 11.62 -20.21 -2.73
N TYR A 151 11.07 -21.06 -1.86
CA TYR A 151 11.76 -21.53 -0.65
C TYR A 151 13.03 -22.33 -0.99
N ARG A 152 14.16 -22.00 -0.35
CA ARG A 152 15.45 -22.68 -0.56
C ARG A 152 15.89 -23.59 0.58
N ARG A 153 15.39 -23.36 1.80
CA ARG A 153 15.83 -24.05 3.04
C ARG A 153 14.62 -24.45 3.89
N LEU A 154 13.64 -25.08 3.26
CA LEU A 154 12.41 -25.52 3.90
C LEU A 154 12.51 -27.00 4.26
N THR A 155 12.22 -27.34 5.52
CA THR A 155 12.04 -28.73 5.95
C THR A 155 10.73 -29.25 5.39
N ARG A 156 10.77 -30.41 4.73
CA ARG A 156 9.59 -31.06 4.13
C ARG A 156 9.28 -32.37 4.88
N PRO A 157 8.00 -32.80 4.92
CA PRO A 157 6.86 -32.18 4.26
C PRO A 157 6.35 -30.91 4.99
N CYS A 158 5.83 -29.94 4.24
CA CYS A 158 5.34 -28.67 4.75
C CYS A 158 3.99 -28.30 4.13
N PHE A 159 2.92 -28.26 4.94
CA PHE A 159 1.63 -27.73 4.52
C PHE A 159 1.71 -26.19 4.40
N PRO A 160 1.18 -25.54 3.35
CA PRO A 160 0.34 -26.08 2.26
C PRO A 160 1.11 -26.34 0.95
N LEU A 161 2.43 -26.56 1.01
CA LEU A 161 3.29 -26.75 -0.17
C LEU A 161 3.37 -28.22 -0.61
N ASP A 162 3.25 -29.14 0.34
CA ASP A 162 3.26 -30.59 0.14
C ASP A 162 1.86 -31.17 0.39
N GLU A 163 1.42 -32.07 -0.50
CA GLU A 163 0.14 -32.77 -0.37
C GLU A 163 0.28 -34.11 0.37
N ASP A 164 1.43 -34.78 0.23
CA ASP A 164 1.73 -36.05 0.90
C ASP A 164 2.49 -35.81 2.21
N MET A 165 1.81 -36.04 3.33
CA MET A 165 2.30 -35.77 4.68
C MET A 165 1.93 -36.92 5.64
N PRO A 166 2.52 -38.12 5.50
CA PRO A 166 2.06 -39.32 6.22
C PRO A 166 2.21 -39.24 7.74
N GLU A 167 3.17 -38.45 8.24
CA GLU A 167 3.46 -38.30 9.68
C GLU A 167 2.81 -37.06 10.31
N ILE A 168 2.18 -36.18 9.51
CA ILE A 168 1.64 -34.88 9.97
C ILE A 168 0.25 -34.67 9.38
N THR A 169 -0.76 -34.45 10.22
CA THR A 169 -2.12 -34.07 9.77
C THR A 169 -2.32 -32.56 9.94
N PRO A 170 -2.39 -31.76 8.86
CA PRO A 170 -2.63 -30.33 8.96
C PRO A 170 -4.07 -30.04 9.39
N HIS A 171 -4.25 -29.17 10.37
CA HIS A 171 -5.57 -28.67 10.75
C HIS A 171 -5.71 -27.22 10.30
N VAL A 172 -6.61 -26.98 9.33
CA VAL A 172 -6.99 -25.63 8.92
C VAL A 172 -8.09 -25.15 9.87
N MET A 173 -7.77 -24.17 10.70
CA MET A 173 -8.77 -23.51 11.55
C MET A 173 -9.60 -22.57 10.67
N ALA A 174 -10.92 -22.75 10.70
CA ALA A 174 -11.90 -21.90 10.02
C ALA A 174 -12.24 -20.66 10.84
#